data_AF-A0A3N5VW30-F1
#
_entry.id   AF-A0A3N5VW30-F1
#
_cell.length_a   1.000
_cell.length_b   1.000
_cell.length_c   1.000
_cell.angle_alpha   90.00
_cell.angle_beta   90.00
_cell.angle_gamma   90.00
#
_symmetry.space_group_name_H-M   'P 1'
#
loop_
_entity.id
_entity.type
_entity.pdbx_description
1 polymer ?
#
loop_
_entity_poly.entity_id
_entity_poly.type
_entity_poly.pdbx_seq_one_letter_code
_entity_poly.pdbx_strand_id
1 'polypeptide(L)'
;MSSYNIVLLPGDGIGPEVIKSAVRVLNTVIARSGHTVQYSEYAIGGCSIDRYGVPLTDEALRACQAADAVLLGAVGGPRWDDPLAKVRPEQGLLGLRKALGVYANLRPVRVFPSLAPFSPLKEEKLAGVDILIVRELTGGLYFGQP
;
A
#
# COMPACT_ATOMS: atom_id res chain seq x y z
N MET A 1 -4.57 4.47 26.84
CA MET A 1 -3.50 3.74 26.14
C MET A 1 -4.16 2.63 25.34
N SER A 2 -3.89 2.56 24.05
CA SER A 2 -4.51 1.57 23.15
C SER A 2 -3.44 0.65 22.58
N SER A 3 -3.85 -0.58 22.28
CA SER A 3 -3.04 -1.52 21.51
C SER A 3 -3.66 -1.64 20.12
N TYR A 4 -2.83 -1.54 19.08
CA TYR A 4 -3.24 -1.65 17.68
C TYR A 4 -2.58 -2.85 17.02
N ASN A 5 -3.33 -3.56 16.20
CA ASN A 5 -2.83 -4.64 15.35
C ASN A 5 -2.68 -4.10 13.92
N ILE A 6 -1.45 -4.09 13.41
CA ILE A 6 -1.14 -3.64 12.05
C ILE A 6 -0.64 -4.82 11.22
N VAL A 7 -1.34 -5.11 10.13
CA VAL A 7 -0.85 -6.09 9.14
C VAL A 7 0.14 -5.42 8.21
N LEU A 8 1.32 -6.03 8.07
CA LEU A 8 2.34 -5.63 7.11
C LEU A 8 2.21 -6.50 5.86
N LEU A 9 2.17 -5.84 4.69
CA LEU A 9 2.17 -6.47 3.37
C LEU A 9 3.37 -5.94 2.57
N PRO A 10 4.60 -6.45 2.78
CA PRO A 10 5.79 -5.87 2.19
C PRO A 10 5.85 -6.01 0.67
N GLY A 11 5.42 -7.16 0.16
CA GLY A 11 5.27 -7.45 -1.27
C GLY A 11 6.60 -7.57 -2.00
N ASP A 12 6.71 -6.91 -3.16
CA ASP A 12 7.74 -7.15 -4.17
C ASP A 12 8.74 -5.99 -4.32
N GLY A 13 9.88 -6.26 -4.97
CA GLY A 13 10.90 -5.25 -5.27
C GLY A 13 11.43 -4.57 -4.01
N ILE A 14 11.38 -3.23 -3.97
CA ILE A 14 11.82 -2.43 -2.82
C ILE A 14 10.85 -2.46 -1.63
N GLY A 15 9.67 -3.08 -1.80
CA GLY A 15 8.60 -3.13 -0.80
C GLY A 15 9.06 -3.54 0.61
N PRO A 16 9.79 -4.66 0.76
CA PRO A 16 10.37 -5.08 2.04
C PRO A 16 11.28 -4.04 2.71
N GLU A 17 12.11 -3.35 1.92
CA GLU A 17 13.07 -2.37 2.43
C GLU A 17 12.37 -1.11 2.96
N VAL A 18 11.37 -0.61 2.22
CA VAL A 18 10.61 0.58 2.62
C VAL A 18 9.67 0.30 3.80
N ILE A 19 9.07 -0.90 3.87
CA ILE A 19 8.26 -1.31 5.03
C ILE A 19 9.11 -1.39 6.29
N LYS A 20 10.29 -2.03 6.22
CA LYS A 20 11.21 -2.10 7.36
C LYS A 20 11.58 -0.71 7.88
N SER A 21 11.81 0.23 6.95
CA SER A 21 12.12 1.62 7.28
C SER A 21 10.94 2.35 7.91
N ALA A 22 9.72 2.16 7.38
CA ALA A 22 8.50 2.74 7.93
C ALA A 22 8.20 2.24 9.34
N VAL A 23 8.33 0.93 9.59
CA VAL A 23 8.15 0.31 10.92
C VAL A 23 9.15 0.87 11.93
N ARG A 24 10.40 1.11 11.53
CA ARG A 24 11.41 1.74 12.41
C ARG A 24 10.98 3.13 12.87
N VAL A 25 10.48 3.95 11.94
CA VAL A 25 9.96 5.30 12.26
C VAL A 25 8.71 5.20 13.13
N LEU A 26 7.77 4.34 12.77
CA LEU A 26 6.52 4.15 13.53
C LEU A 26 6.80 3.74 14.98
N ASN A 27 7.69 2.76 15.21
CA ASN A 27 8.08 2.34 16.56
C ASN A 27 8.70 3.49 17.37
N THR A 28 9.49 4.37 16.74
CA THR A 28 10.07 5.54 17.40
C THR A 28 8.99 6.53 17.86
N VAL A 29 7.96 6.74 17.05
CA VAL A 29 6.82 7.62 17.38
C VAL A 29 5.93 6.96 18.45
N ILE A 30 5.61 5.68 18.31
CA ILE A 30 4.76 4.92 19.22
C ILE A 30 5.35 4.90 20.63
N ALA A 31 6.66 4.70 20.77
CA ALA A 31 7.36 4.73 22.06
C ALA A 31 7.17 6.04 22.85
N ARG A 32 6.85 7.15 22.17
CA ARG A 32 6.61 8.47 22.79
C ARG A 32 5.12 8.78 23.00
N SER A 33 4.23 7.94 22.48
CA SER A 33 2.79 8.17 22.44
C SER A 33 2.00 7.48 23.56
N GLY A 34 2.59 6.47 24.22
CA GLY A 34 1.90 5.62 25.18
C GLY A 34 0.97 4.57 24.56
N HIS A 35 0.94 4.45 23.23
CA HIS A 35 0.28 3.34 22.53
C HIS A 35 1.23 2.14 22.38
N THR A 36 0.66 0.98 22.04
CA THR A 36 1.42 -0.20 21.61
C THR A 36 0.93 -0.65 20.25
N VAL A 37 1.83 -1.27 19.48
CA VAL A 37 1.50 -1.83 18.17
C VAL A 37 2.03 -3.25 18.09
N GLN A 38 1.19 -4.17 17.65
CA GLN A 38 1.56 -5.52 17.25
C GLN A 38 1.56 -5.61 15.72
N TYR A 39 2.56 -6.27 15.16
CA TYR A 39 2.68 -6.44 13.72
C TYR A 39 2.56 -7.91 13.35
N SER A 40 1.83 -8.19 12.28
CA SER A 40 1.81 -9.50 11.62
C SER A 40 2.10 -9.31 10.14
N GLU A 41 3.04 -10.06 9.60
CA GLU A 41 3.49 -9.92 8.22
C GLU A 41 2.93 -11.04 7.35
N TYR A 42 2.39 -10.67 6.17
CA TYR A 42 1.85 -11.61 5.20
C TYR A 42 2.35 -11.29 3.78
N ALA A 43 2.42 -12.32 2.94
CA ALA A 43 2.81 -12.16 1.54
C ALA A 43 1.67 -11.59 0.70
N ILE A 44 2.01 -10.71 -0.26
CA ILE A 44 1.11 -10.22 -1.31
C ILE A 44 1.93 -10.02 -2.59
N GLY A 45 1.29 -10.10 -3.75
CA GLY A 45 1.92 -9.87 -5.04
C GLY A 45 2.74 -11.08 -5.51
N GLY A 46 3.82 -10.81 -6.22
CA GLY A 46 4.71 -11.80 -6.83
C GLY A 46 5.31 -12.78 -5.81
N CYS A 47 5.75 -12.30 -4.65
CA CYS A 47 6.29 -13.16 -3.60
C CYS A 47 5.26 -14.14 -3.03
N SER A 48 3.97 -13.75 -3.03
CA SER A 48 2.87 -14.66 -2.69
C SER A 48 2.61 -15.67 -3.81
N ILE A 49 2.69 -15.26 -5.08
CA ILE A 49 2.56 -16.16 -6.23
C ILE A 49 3.66 -17.22 -6.18
N ASP A 50 4.91 -16.82 -5.97
CA ASP A 50 6.05 -17.72 -5.92
C ASP A 50 5.94 -18.76 -4.79
N ARG A 51 5.31 -18.39 -3.66
CA ARG A 51 5.20 -19.26 -2.47
C ARG A 51 3.91 -20.10 -2.44
N TYR A 52 2.80 -19.53 -2.87
CA TYR A 52 1.45 -20.09 -2.67
C TYR A 52 0.64 -20.23 -3.96
N GLY A 53 1.17 -19.79 -5.11
CA GLY A 53 0.49 -19.83 -6.40
C GLY A 53 -0.62 -18.78 -6.58
N VAL A 54 -0.85 -17.92 -5.57
CA VAL A 54 -1.88 -16.86 -5.58
C VAL A 54 -1.30 -15.53 -5.11
N PRO A 55 -1.78 -14.38 -5.61
CA PRO A 55 -1.21 -13.07 -5.31
C PRO A 55 -1.64 -12.53 -3.94
N LEU A 56 -2.65 -13.13 -3.32
CA LEU A 56 -3.08 -12.87 -1.96
C LEU A 56 -3.77 -14.13 -1.43
N THR A 57 -3.33 -14.66 -0.29
CA THR A 57 -3.98 -15.82 0.32
C THR A 57 -5.21 -15.42 1.12
N ASP A 58 -6.17 -16.33 1.27
CA ASP A 58 -7.34 -16.08 2.13
C ASP A 58 -6.95 -15.85 3.59
N GLU A 59 -5.87 -16.47 4.05
CA GLU A 59 -5.31 -16.23 5.39
C GLU A 59 -4.85 -14.78 5.55
N ALA A 60 -4.05 -14.27 4.61
CA ALA A 60 -3.59 -12.90 4.62
C ALA A 60 -4.76 -11.91 4.54
N LEU A 61 -5.77 -12.22 3.72
CA LEU A 61 -6.96 -11.38 3.60
C LEU A 61 -7.77 -11.34 4.91
N ARG A 62 -8.01 -12.48 5.55
CA ARG A 62 -8.69 -12.53 6.86
C ARG A 62 -7.91 -11.76 7.93
N ALA A 63 -6.58 -11.87 7.94
CA ALA A 63 -5.76 -11.10 8.85
C ALA A 63 -5.92 -9.59 8.61
N CYS A 64 -5.92 -9.14 7.35
CA CYS A 64 -6.14 -7.72 7.01
C CYS A 64 -7.52 -7.22 7.46
N GLN A 65 -8.56 -8.04 7.34
CA GLN A 65 -9.93 -7.69 7.77
C GLN A 65 -10.07 -7.60 9.29
N ALA A 66 -9.27 -8.35 10.03
CA ALA A 66 -9.25 -8.35 11.51
C ALA A 66 -8.31 -7.30 12.10
N ALA A 67 -7.45 -6.67 11.29
CA ALA A 67 -6.47 -5.69 11.73
C ALA A 67 -7.09 -4.29 11.89
N ASP A 68 -6.47 -3.46 12.73
CA ASP A 68 -6.83 -2.04 12.84
C ASP A 68 -6.33 -1.23 11.64
N ALA A 69 -5.20 -1.65 11.04
CA ALA A 69 -4.66 -1.04 9.85
C ALA A 69 -3.82 -2.03 9.02
N VAL A 70 -3.64 -1.71 7.74
CA VAL A 70 -2.76 -2.43 6.81
C VAL A 70 -1.71 -1.47 6.27
N LEU A 71 -0.44 -1.85 6.38
CA LEU A 71 0.68 -1.12 5.79
C LEU A 71 1.29 -1.94 4.65
N LEU A 72 1.09 -1.47 3.42
CA LEU A 72 1.53 -2.15 2.19
C LEU A 72 2.75 -1.46 1.58
N GLY A 73 3.72 -2.25 1.13
CA GLY A 73 4.93 -1.80 0.44
C GLY A 73 4.68 -1.58 -1.05
N ALA A 74 5.04 -2.57 -1.87
CA ALA A 74 4.82 -2.53 -3.32
C ALA A 74 4.47 -3.93 -3.86
N VAL A 75 3.86 -4.00 -5.04
CA VAL A 75 3.61 -5.27 -5.75
C VAL A 75 4.02 -5.13 -7.20
N GLY A 76 4.44 -6.23 -7.83
CA GLY A 76 4.82 -6.28 -9.24
C GLY A 76 6.32 -6.48 -9.47
N GLY A 77 6.66 -6.86 -10.69
CA GLY A 77 8.04 -7.01 -11.15
C GLY A 77 8.14 -7.77 -12.47
N PRO A 78 9.26 -7.65 -13.22
CA PRO A 78 9.40 -8.23 -14.56
C PRO A 78 9.20 -9.75 -14.62
N ARG A 79 9.42 -10.46 -13.50
CA ARG A 79 9.18 -11.90 -13.40
C ARG A 79 7.73 -12.29 -13.66
N TRP A 80 6.76 -11.42 -13.35
CA TRP A 80 5.32 -11.71 -13.42
C TRP A 80 4.58 -10.84 -14.44
N ASP A 81 5.30 -10.31 -15.43
CA ASP A 81 4.76 -9.32 -16.40
C ASP A 81 4.30 -9.95 -17.73
N ASP A 82 4.20 -11.28 -17.82
CA ASP A 82 3.58 -11.93 -18.97
C ASP A 82 2.10 -11.52 -19.06
N PRO A 83 1.67 -10.83 -20.14
CA PRO A 83 0.29 -10.38 -20.29
C PRO A 83 -0.71 -11.52 -20.41
N LEU A 84 -0.27 -12.73 -20.75
CA LEU A 84 -1.11 -13.94 -20.84
C LEU A 84 -1.19 -14.71 -19.51
N ALA A 85 -0.43 -14.29 -18.49
CA ALA A 85 -0.45 -14.93 -17.19
C ALA A 85 -1.85 -14.82 -16.56
N LYS A 86 -2.41 -15.98 -16.17
CA LYS A 86 -3.69 -16.04 -15.45
C LYS A 86 -3.62 -15.38 -14.08
N VAL A 87 -2.44 -15.41 -13.46
CA VAL A 87 -2.19 -14.89 -12.12
C VAL A 87 -1.15 -13.80 -12.19
N ARG A 88 -1.48 -12.62 -11.67
CA ARG A 88 -0.60 -11.44 -11.69
C ARG A 88 -0.57 -10.74 -10.33
N PRO A 89 0.54 -10.09 -9.94
CA PRO A 89 0.66 -9.43 -8.63
C PRO A 89 -0.45 -8.39 -8.36
N GLU A 90 -0.85 -7.63 -9.38
CA GLU A 90 -1.83 -6.54 -9.26
C GLU A 90 -3.23 -7.05 -8.90
N GLN A 91 -3.55 -8.31 -9.23
CA GLN A 91 -4.82 -8.94 -8.85
C GLN A 91 -4.96 -9.04 -7.33
N GLY A 92 -3.86 -9.29 -6.60
CA GLY A 92 -3.87 -9.32 -5.13
C GLY A 92 -4.21 -7.95 -4.54
N LEU A 93 -3.65 -6.88 -5.11
CA LEU A 93 -3.91 -5.50 -4.68
C LEU A 93 -5.36 -5.07 -4.95
N LEU A 94 -5.92 -5.41 -6.12
CA LEU A 94 -7.32 -5.12 -6.45
C LEU A 94 -8.27 -5.93 -5.58
N GLY A 95 -7.97 -7.22 -5.37
CA GLY A 95 -8.72 -8.10 -4.47
C GLY A 95 -8.76 -7.58 -3.04
N LEU A 96 -7.61 -7.19 -2.49
CA LEU A 96 -7.50 -6.59 -1.16
C LEU A 96 -8.38 -5.34 -1.02
N ARG A 97 -8.27 -4.40 -1.97
CA ARG A 97 -9.03 -3.14 -1.94
C ARG A 97 -10.53 -3.37 -1.91
N LYS A 98 -11.01 -4.27 -2.79
CA LYS A 98 -12.43 -4.62 -2.86
C LYS A 98 -12.90 -5.31 -1.58
N ALA A 99 -12.12 -6.25 -1.07
CA ALA A 99 -12.48 -7.03 0.12
C ALA A 99 -12.45 -6.21 1.43
N LEU A 100 -11.64 -5.16 1.51
CA LEU A 100 -11.63 -4.21 2.64
C LEU A 100 -12.63 -3.07 2.49
N GLY A 101 -13.29 -2.92 1.33
CA GLY A 101 -14.25 -1.83 1.09
C GLY A 101 -13.64 -0.43 1.13
N VAL A 102 -12.34 -0.30 0.87
CA VAL A 102 -11.60 0.97 0.94
C VAL A 102 -11.83 1.85 -0.30
N TYR A 103 -13.07 2.29 -0.50
CA TYR A 103 -13.50 3.01 -1.70
C TYR A 103 -12.85 4.39 -1.87
N ALA A 104 -12.47 5.05 -0.77
CA ALA A 104 -11.89 6.39 -0.79
C ALA A 104 -10.36 6.33 -0.79
N ASN A 105 -9.74 6.54 -1.95
CA ASN A 105 -8.29 6.68 -2.04
C ASN A 105 -7.87 8.14 -1.92
N LEU A 106 -7.14 8.45 -0.86
CA LEU A 106 -6.60 9.77 -0.58
C LEU A 106 -5.17 9.88 -1.13
N ARG A 107 -4.92 10.86 -2.01
CA ARG A 107 -3.59 11.13 -2.58
C ARG A 107 -3.21 12.60 -2.39
N PRO A 108 -2.57 12.96 -1.27
CA PRO A 108 -2.08 14.31 -1.05
C PRO A 108 -0.92 14.63 -2.00
N VAL A 109 -0.92 15.85 -2.53
CA VAL A 109 0.16 16.43 -3.34
C VAL A 109 0.54 17.77 -2.72
N ARG A 110 1.71 17.81 -2.09
CA ARG A 110 2.27 19.00 -1.46
C ARG A 110 3.68 19.23 -1.96
N VAL A 111 4.00 20.46 -2.32
CA VAL A 111 5.36 20.84 -2.70
C VAL A 111 6.10 21.36 -1.48
N PHE A 112 7.20 20.70 -1.11
CA PHE A 112 8.12 21.23 -0.13
C PHE A 112 9.06 22.22 -0.80
N PRO A 113 9.29 23.42 -0.23
CA PRO A 113 10.16 24.44 -0.84
C PRO A 113 11.55 23.90 -1.21
N SER A 114 12.14 23.06 -0.35
CA SER A 114 13.45 22.43 -0.60
C SER A 114 13.46 21.44 -1.77
N LEU A 115 12.30 21.00 -2.25
CA LEU A 115 12.16 20.06 -3.36
C LEU A 115 11.61 20.72 -4.64
N ALA A 116 11.19 21.98 -4.60
CA ALA A 116 10.62 22.69 -5.74
C ALA A 116 11.54 22.72 -6.98
N PRO A 117 12.88 22.88 -6.86
CA PRO A 117 13.78 22.89 -8.01
C PRO A 117 13.84 21.57 -8.80
N PHE A 118 13.38 20.45 -8.22
CA PHE A 118 13.36 19.14 -8.89
C PHE A 118 12.05 18.88 -9.66
N SER A 119 11.09 19.79 -9.58
CA SER A 119 9.86 19.71 -10.35
C SER A 119 10.09 20.15 -11.81
N PRO A 120 9.38 19.55 -12.78
CA PRO A 120 9.44 20.01 -14.17
C PRO A 120 8.70 21.35 -14.41
N LEU A 121 7.96 21.84 -13.41
CA LEU A 121 7.23 23.11 -13.49
C LEU A 121 8.08 24.25 -12.91
N LYS A 122 7.86 25.47 -13.42
CA LYS A 122 8.51 26.66 -12.88
C LYS A 122 8.15 26.86 -11.40
N GLU A 123 9.14 27.20 -10.58
CA GLU A 123 9.01 27.28 -9.12
C GLU A 123 7.91 28.23 -8.66
N GLU A 124 7.72 29.37 -9.33
CA GLU A 124 6.68 30.35 -9.00
C GLU A 124 5.24 29.79 -9.16
N LYS A 125 5.06 28.72 -9.94
CA LYS A 125 3.77 28.02 -10.09
C LYS A 125 3.55 26.94 -9.02
N LEU A 126 4.58 26.59 -8.26
CA LEU A 126 4.55 25.54 -7.23
C LEU A 126 4.36 26.09 -5.83
N ALA A 127 4.58 27.39 -5.64
CA ALA A 127 4.42 28.06 -4.36
C ALA A 127 2.99 27.85 -3.81
N GLY A 128 2.89 27.26 -2.62
CA GLY A 128 1.60 27.04 -1.94
C GLY A 128 0.78 25.87 -2.46
N VAL A 129 1.31 25.03 -3.37
CA VAL A 129 0.59 23.83 -3.82
C VAL A 129 0.40 22.85 -2.66
N ASP A 130 -0.86 22.67 -2.26
CA ASP A 130 -1.33 21.71 -1.26
C ASP A 130 -2.72 21.20 -1.66
N ILE A 131 -2.77 20.05 -2.34
CA ILE A 131 -3.98 19.50 -2.96
C ILE A 131 -4.23 18.09 -2.42
N LEU A 132 -5.48 17.77 -2.11
CA LEU A 132 -5.90 16.41 -1.78
C LEU A 132 -6.79 15.85 -2.89
N ILE A 133 -6.29 14.85 -3.61
CA ILE A 133 -7.10 14.10 -4.57
C ILE A 133 -7.87 13.00 -3.83
N VAL A 134 -9.19 12.99 -3.97
CA VAL A 134 -10.06 11.91 -3.50
C VAL A 134 -10.51 11.11 -4.72
N ARG A 135 -10.07 9.85 -4.81
CA ARG A 135 -10.35 8.96 -5.94
C ARG A 135 -11.21 7.77 -5.48
N GLU A 136 -12.27 7.46 -6.22
CA GLU A 136 -13.02 6.20 -6.09
C GLU A 136 -12.13 5.01 -6.51
N LEU A 137 -12.03 3.99 -5.63
CA LEU A 137 -11.01 2.93 -5.71
C LEU A 137 -11.55 1.53 -5.97
N THR A 138 -12.84 1.30 -5.76
CA THR A 138 -13.47 -0.04 -5.69
C THR A 138 -14.53 -0.28 -6.77
N GLY A 139 -14.75 0.68 -7.67
CA GLY A 139 -15.71 0.61 -8.76
C GLY A 139 -15.16 1.09 -10.10
N GLY A 140 -16.04 1.62 -10.94
CA GLY A 140 -15.72 2.07 -12.29
C GLY A 140 -15.22 0.94 -13.20
N LEU A 141 -14.47 1.31 -14.25
CA LEU A 141 -13.98 0.37 -15.28
C LEU A 141 -13.10 -0.76 -14.70
N TYR A 142 -12.49 -0.55 -13.53
CA TYR A 142 -11.64 -1.55 -12.87
C TYR A 142 -12.44 -2.79 -12.43
N PHE A 143 -13.74 -2.66 -12.19
CA PHE A 143 -14.59 -3.73 -11.68
C PHE A 143 -15.87 -3.95 -12.49
N GLY A 144 -16.04 -3.21 -13.60
CA GLY A 144 -17.18 -3.35 -14.51
C GLY A 144 -17.22 -4.73 -15.19
N GLN A 145 -18.43 -5.23 -15.44
CA GLN A 145 -18.68 -6.42 -16.25
C GLN A 145 -19.41 -5.99 -17.53
N PRO A 146 -19.17 -6.67 -18.66
CA PRO A 146 -19.91 -6.45 -19.91
C PRO A 146 -21.41 -6.80 -19.78
#